data_AF-A0A7C1YJM0-F1
#
_entry.id   AF-A0A7C1YJM0-F1
#
_cell.length_a   1.000
_cell.length_b   1.000
_cell.length_c   1.000
_cell.angle_alpha   90.00
_cell.angle_beta   90.00
_cell.angle_gamma   90.00
#
_symmetry.space_group_name_H-M   'P 1'
#
loop_
_entity.id
_entity.type
_entity.pdbx_description
1 polymer ?
#
loop_
_entity_poly.entity_id
_entity_poly.type
_entity_poly.pdbx_seq_one_letter_code
_entity_poly.pdbx_strand_id
1 'polypeptide(L)'
;RDEQALSAAVTALREGRILAVKGVGGYHLMCDATDAAAVERLRRRKPRPHKPLAVLFPDPEGPQGHWLQACVNAEPEALALLRSPARPIVLMDRREDCPLPPAIAPGLREIGVLLPYSPLHQLLVEAAGRPLVATSGNRSGEPVLTDEAAATAGLAHVADAFLHHDRPIERPADDALFRVIAGRPRALRPGRGTAPLELSLPFRLERPVLALGAQLKATLTLAWEDRAVVTPHIGDLGTLRGLEVLARLAGDLQALHGVSARALICDAHPDYASTRWAREQGLPVHAVHHHLAHASALAGEHPGPGDWLVFTWDGTGLGPDGTLWGGEALLGGPGRWRRVASLRPFRLPGGERTALTPWRSAAALCWESGRTPPFLPEEGGLLRQAWERDLNCTSSSSAGRLFDAAASLTGLLQEVSFDGQAPMWLEALAQEAPGTAIELPLQRGEDGLWLADWAPLLAHLADPTLPPVHRAADFHASLARVILEQALAVRKAQDFERVGLTGGVFQNRLLSETALAQLEAAGFEVCLSTRLPANDGGISFGQVMEHGAGRSNHD
;
A
#
# COMPACT_ATOMS: atom_id res chain seq x y z
N ARG A 1 2.13 24.86 -34.63
CA ARG A 1 1.21 24.81 -33.47
C ARG A 1 1.83 23.98 -32.36
N ASP A 2 2.31 22.77 -32.68
CA ASP A 2 2.88 21.84 -31.70
C ASP A 2 4.17 22.34 -31.04
N GLU A 3 5.12 22.86 -31.81
CA GLU A 3 6.36 23.46 -31.28
C GLU A 3 6.09 24.68 -30.38
N GLN A 4 5.10 25.50 -30.73
CA GLN A 4 4.71 26.66 -29.93
C GLN A 4 4.07 26.25 -28.60
N ALA A 5 3.21 25.22 -28.61
CA ALA A 5 2.62 24.67 -27.40
C ALA A 5 3.67 24.05 -26.47
N LEU A 6 4.60 23.26 -27.02
CA LEU A 6 5.71 22.70 -26.26
C LEU A 6 6.61 23.80 -25.67
N SER A 7 6.99 24.79 -26.48
CA SER A 7 7.80 25.92 -26.00
C SER A 7 7.10 26.70 -24.89
N ALA A 8 5.79 26.95 -25.00
CA ALA A 8 5.03 27.63 -23.96
C ALA A 8 4.97 26.81 -22.67
N ALA A 9 4.82 25.48 -22.77
CA ALA A 9 4.84 24.58 -21.63
C ALA A 9 6.19 24.59 -20.91
N VAL A 10 7.29 24.52 -21.66
CA VAL A 10 8.66 24.58 -21.10
C VAL A 10 8.92 25.93 -20.41
N THR A 11 8.52 27.04 -21.02
CA THR A 11 8.62 28.37 -20.40
C THR A 11 7.84 28.43 -19.09
N ALA A 12 6.60 27.94 -19.07
CA ALA A 12 5.78 27.89 -17.87
C ALA A 12 6.43 27.06 -16.75
N LEU A 13 7.00 25.88 -17.05
CA LEU A 13 7.74 25.08 -16.07
C LEU A 13 8.94 25.83 -15.49
N ARG A 14 9.73 26.51 -16.35
CA ARG A 14 10.91 27.28 -15.93
C ARG A 14 10.56 28.51 -15.09
N GLU A 15 9.37 29.08 -15.27
CA GLU A 15 8.80 30.14 -14.44
C GLU A 15 8.15 29.60 -13.15
N GLY A 16 8.29 28.30 -12.87
CA GLY A 16 7.75 27.63 -11.70
C GLY A 16 6.25 27.32 -11.78
N ARG A 17 5.56 27.60 -12.89
CA ARG A 17 4.12 27.33 -13.01
C ARG A 17 3.82 25.83 -12.97
N ILE A 18 2.60 25.49 -12.56
CA ILE A 18 2.09 24.12 -12.53
C ILE A 18 1.35 23.85 -13.83
N LEU A 19 1.73 22.80 -14.56
CA LEU A 19 1.02 22.36 -15.77
C LEU A 19 0.28 21.05 -15.56
N ALA A 20 -0.90 20.95 -16.13
CA ALA A 20 -1.57 19.68 -16.35
C ALA A 20 -1.21 19.14 -17.75
N VAL A 21 -0.46 18.04 -17.81
CA VAL A 21 0.06 17.44 -19.04
C VAL A 21 -0.67 16.14 -19.32
N LYS A 22 -1.29 16.01 -20.51
CA LYS A 22 -1.93 14.77 -20.96
C LYS A 22 -0.86 13.73 -21.30
N GLY A 23 -0.81 12.64 -20.52
CA GLY A 23 0.15 11.55 -20.67
C GLY A 23 -0.40 10.37 -21.46
N VAL A 24 0.17 9.18 -21.22
CA VAL A 24 -0.30 7.94 -21.90
C VAL A 24 -1.53 7.35 -21.22
N GLY A 25 -1.53 7.29 -19.88
CA GLY A 25 -2.61 6.67 -19.08
C GLY A 25 -3.51 7.67 -18.35
N GLY A 26 -3.21 8.96 -18.41
CA GLY A 26 -3.99 10.03 -17.77
C GLY A 26 -3.20 11.33 -17.71
N TYR A 27 -3.72 12.32 -17.00
CA TYR A 27 -3.03 13.60 -16.79
C TYR A 27 -2.00 13.53 -15.66
N HIS A 28 -0.91 14.28 -15.82
CA HIS A 28 0.05 14.61 -14.76
C HIS A 28 -0.03 16.08 -14.40
N LEU A 29 0.05 16.39 -13.11
CA LEU A 29 0.40 17.73 -12.63
C LEU A 29 1.92 17.79 -12.51
N MET A 30 2.52 18.73 -13.25
CA MET A 30 3.96 18.90 -13.37
C MET A 30 4.40 20.30 -12.97
N CYS A 31 5.49 20.39 -12.24
CA CYS A 31 6.19 21.63 -11.94
C CYS A 31 7.69 21.35 -11.80
N ASP A 32 8.52 22.39 -11.76
CA ASP A 32 9.93 22.25 -11.43
C ASP A 32 10.11 21.59 -10.06
N ALA A 33 10.82 20.46 -10.00
CA ALA A 33 11.08 19.76 -8.74
C ALA A 33 12.17 20.43 -7.91
N THR A 34 12.99 21.30 -8.50
CA THR A 34 14.08 22.03 -7.85
C THR A 34 13.60 23.34 -7.21
N ASP A 35 12.44 23.85 -7.63
CA ASP A 35 11.82 25.06 -7.08
C ASP A 35 10.91 24.71 -5.89
N ALA A 36 11.42 24.96 -4.67
CA ALA A 36 10.66 24.77 -3.45
C ALA A 36 9.32 25.52 -3.43
N ALA A 37 9.25 26.73 -3.99
CA ALA A 37 8.02 27.52 -3.99
C ALA A 37 6.98 26.94 -4.97
N ALA A 38 7.42 26.36 -6.09
CA ALA A 38 6.54 25.63 -7.01
C ALA A 38 5.97 24.36 -6.37
N VAL A 39 6.83 23.57 -5.71
CA VAL A 39 6.41 22.35 -5.01
C VAL A 39 5.40 22.66 -3.91
N GLU A 40 5.66 23.69 -3.08
CA GLU A 40 4.73 24.09 -2.01
C GLU A 40 3.40 24.64 -2.56
N ARG A 41 3.44 25.38 -3.68
CA ARG A 41 2.22 25.83 -4.36
C ARG A 41 1.40 24.65 -4.87
N LEU A 42 2.04 23.62 -5.43
CA LEU A 42 1.37 22.40 -5.88
C LEU A 42 0.72 21.67 -4.70
N ARG A 43 1.43 21.49 -3.59
CA ARG A 43 0.91 20.83 -2.38
C ARG A 43 -0.32 21.53 -1.81
N ARG A 44 -0.26 22.86 -1.71
CA ARG A 44 -1.37 23.69 -1.21
C ARG A 44 -2.59 23.62 -2.12
N ARG A 45 -2.40 23.69 -3.45
CA ARG A 45 -3.52 23.67 -4.40
C ARG A 45 -4.14 22.28 -4.59
N LYS A 46 -3.35 21.20 -4.45
CA LYS A 46 -3.80 19.78 -4.57
C LYS A 46 -4.19 19.14 -3.22
N PRO A 47 -4.58 19.93 -2.22
CA PRO A 47 -4.53 19.62 -0.77
C PRO A 47 -3.76 18.33 -0.39
N ARG A 48 -2.44 18.32 -0.63
CA ARG A 48 -1.57 17.14 -0.43
C ARG A 48 -0.32 17.54 0.35
N PRO A 49 -0.42 17.78 1.67
CA PRO A 49 0.68 18.35 2.44
C PRO A 49 1.88 17.38 2.58
N HIS A 50 1.64 16.09 2.86
CA HIS A 50 2.73 15.17 3.21
C HIS A 50 2.94 14.02 2.22
N LYS A 51 1.90 13.60 1.48
CA LYS A 51 2.03 12.43 0.58
C LYS A 51 3.12 12.68 -0.48
N PRO A 52 4.11 11.77 -0.67
CA PRO A 52 5.24 12.00 -1.56
C PRO A 52 4.83 12.30 -3.00
N LEU A 53 5.64 13.11 -3.67
CA LEU A 53 5.50 13.46 -5.08
C LEU A 53 6.54 12.68 -5.88
N ALA A 54 6.10 11.98 -6.93
CA ALA A 54 7.04 11.34 -7.84
C ALA A 54 7.74 12.41 -8.69
N VAL A 55 9.00 12.16 -9.01
CA VAL A 55 9.88 13.08 -9.75
C VAL A 55 10.34 12.39 -11.01
N LEU A 56 10.02 13.00 -12.15
CA LEU A 56 10.52 12.68 -13.47
C LEU A 56 11.93 13.25 -13.62
N PHE A 57 12.92 12.38 -13.73
CA PHE A 57 14.31 12.76 -13.97
C PHE A 57 14.62 12.74 -15.48
N PRO A 58 15.59 13.57 -15.93
CA PRO A 58 16.20 13.39 -17.24
C PRO A 58 16.80 11.99 -17.40
N ASP A 59 16.99 11.55 -18.65
CA ASP A 59 17.65 10.27 -18.92
C ASP A 59 19.05 10.25 -18.29
N PRO A 60 19.41 9.23 -17.49
CA PRO A 60 20.72 9.12 -16.86
C PRO A 60 21.88 9.04 -17.85
N GLU A 61 21.64 8.67 -19.11
CA GLU A 61 22.64 8.62 -20.18
C GLU A 61 22.69 9.92 -21.01
N GLY A 62 21.75 10.84 -20.77
CA GLY A 62 21.68 12.14 -21.43
C GLY A 62 22.55 13.23 -20.76
N PRO A 63 22.61 14.43 -21.36
CA PRO A 63 23.43 15.55 -20.86
C PRO A 63 23.11 15.98 -19.43
N GLN A 64 21.86 15.80 -18.99
CA GLN A 64 21.37 16.14 -17.64
C GLN A 64 21.24 14.90 -16.73
N GLY A 65 21.84 13.76 -17.09
CA GLY A 65 21.74 12.51 -16.33
C GLY A 65 22.35 12.57 -14.93
N HIS A 66 23.21 13.55 -14.66
CA HIS A 66 23.82 13.79 -13.34
C HIS A 66 22.78 14.06 -12.24
N TRP A 67 21.59 14.57 -12.58
CA TRP A 67 20.54 14.86 -11.60
C TRP A 67 20.13 13.63 -10.80
N LEU A 68 20.00 12.47 -11.46
CA LEU A 68 19.61 11.24 -10.77
C LEU A 68 20.66 10.86 -9.73
N GLN A 69 21.93 10.85 -10.11
CA GLN A 69 23.06 10.49 -9.24
C GLN A 69 23.24 11.47 -8.06
N ALA A 70 22.95 12.77 -8.29
CA ALA A 70 22.99 13.78 -7.24
C ALA A 70 21.85 13.66 -6.22
N CYS A 71 20.75 12.96 -6.55
CA CYS A 71 19.56 12.91 -5.70
C CYS A 71 19.40 11.61 -4.92
N VAL A 72 19.82 10.47 -5.47
CA VAL A 72 19.53 9.15 -4.90
C VAL A 72 20.74 8.22 -4.84
N ASN A 73 20.73 7.34 -3.83
CA ASN A 73 21.55 6.13 -3.80
C ASN A 73 20.73 5.02 -4.45
N ALA A 74 21.14 4.59 -5.64
CA ALA A 74 20.35 3.65 -6.43
C ALA A 74 20.97 2.24 -6.38
N GLU A 75 20.20 1.29 -5.86
CA GLU A 75 20.54 -0.14 -5.90
C GLU A 75 20.50 -0.66 -7.36
N PRO A 76 21.35 -1.63 -7.74
CA PRO A 76 21.37 -2.19 -9.10
C PRO A 76 19.99 -2.66 -9.59
N GLU A 77 19.23 -3.33 -8.74
CA GLU A 77 17.90 -3.86 -9.02
C GLU A 77 16.90 -2.72 -9.25
N ALA A 78 17.03 -1.63 -8.49
CA ALA A 78 16.20 -0.43 -8.63
C ALA A 78 16.48 0.28 -9.96
N LEU A 79 17.76 0.42 -10.34
CA LEU A 79 18.16 1.00 -11.63
C LEU A 79 17.71 0.14 -12.82
N ALA A 80 17.87 -1.18 -12.72
CA ALA A 80 17.44 -2.11 -13.75
C ALA A 80 15.92 -1.99 -13.99
N LEU A 81 15.13 -1.95 -12.92
CA LEU A 81 13.68 -1.78 -13.03
C LEU A 81 13.30 -0.39 -13.58
N LEU A 82 13.97 0.68 -13.13
CA LEU A 82 13.73 2.05 -13.59
C LEU A 82 14.01 2.22 -15.11
N ARG A 83 14.98 1.46 -15.64
CA ARG A 83 15.35 1.43 -17.06
C ARG A 83 14.51 0.47 -17.90
N SER A 84 13.72 -0.40 -17.27
CA SER A 84 12.88 -1.37 -17.99
C SER A 84 11.87 -0.67 -18.92
N PRO A 85 11.37 -1.35 -19.97
CA PRO A 85 10.32 -0.81 -20.83
C PRO A 85 9.05 -0.37 -20.10
N ALA A 86 8.76 -0.96 -18.94
CA ALA A 86 7.63 -0.56 -18.11
C ALA A 86 7.78 0.87 -17.56
N ARG A 87 9.02 1.34 -17.35
CA ARG A 87 9.35 2.66 -16.77
C ARG A 87 8.46 3.01 -15.56
N PRO A 88 8.44 2.18 -14.50
CA PRO A 88 7.63 2.46 -13.32
C PRO A 88 8.24 3.59 -12.49
N ILE A 89 7.48 4.06 -11.51
CA ILE A 89 8.04 4.81 -10.38
C ILE A 89 8.75 3.80 -9.48
N VAL A 90 10.02 4.07 -9.14
CA VAL A 90 10.82 3.26 -8.22
C VAL A 90 11.19 4.11 -7.02
N LEU A 91 10.88 3.63 -5.81
CA LEU A 91 11.34 4.25 -4.58
C LEU A 91 12.83 4.00 -4.41
N MET A 92 13.61 5.06 -4.20
CA MET A 92 15.06 5.00 -4.02
C MET A 92 15.47 5.89 -2.86
N ASP A 93 16.51 5.48 -2.14
CA ASP A 93 17.04 6.23 -1.00
C ASP A 93 17.55 7.59 -1.45
N ARG A 94 17.04 8.62 -0.80
CA ARG A 94 17.46 10.00 -0.98
C ARG A 94 18.86 10.18 -0.39
N ARG A 95 19.75 10.83 -1.12
CA ARG A 95 21.04 11.26 -0.58
C ARG A 95 20.87 12.37 0.46
N GLU A 96 21.77 12.42 1.43
CA GLU A 96 21.79 13.49 2.44
C GLU A 96 21.99 14.89 1.81
N ASP A 97 22.81 14.96 0.77
CA ASP A 97 23.13 16.17 -0.01
C ASP A 97 22.18 16.39 -1.21
N CYS A 98 21.04 15.69 -1.26
CA CYS A 98 20.09 15.76 -2.36
C CYS A 98 19.60 17.21 -2.59
N PRO A 99 19.79 17.78 -3.79
CA PRO A 99 19.46 19.18 -4.08
C PRO A 99 17.95 19.45 -4.19
N LEU A 100 17.11 18.42 -4.23
CA LEU A 100 15.67 18.57 -4.26
C LEU A 100 15.14 19.03 -2.89
N PRO A 101 14.11 19.88 -2.84
CA PRO A 101 13.55 20.37 -1.59
C PRO A 101 12.97 19.19 -0.77
N PRO A 102 13.09 19.23 0.58
CA PRO A 102 12.47 18.22 1.45
C PRO A 102 10.96 18.04 1.22
N ALA A 103 10.31 19.09 0.71
CA ALA A 103 8.92 19.08 0.31
C ALA A 103 8.58 18.02 -0.78
N ILE A 104 9.54 17.40 -1.48
CA ILE A 104 9.23 16.29 -2.40
C ILE A 104 8.68 15.06 -1.65
N ALA A 105 9.31 14.70 -0.53
CA ALA A 105 8.92 13.57 0.32
C ALA A 105 9.12 13.91 1.81
N PRO A 106 8.23 14.73 2.41
CA PRO A 106 8.37 15.17 3.80
C PRO A 106 8.43 14.00 4.78
N GLY A 107 9.44 14.02 5.67
CA GLY A 107 9.61 13.02 6.73
C GLY A 107 10.01 11.62 6.25
N LEU A 108 10.39 11.47 4.98
CA LEU A 108 10.79 10.19 4.39
C LEU A 108 12.23 10.22 3.88
N ARG A 109 12.85 9.04 3.87
CA ARG A 109 14.20 8.80 3.36
C ARG A 109 14.23 8.40 1.90
N GLU A 110 13.10 8.05 1.31
CA GLU A 110 13.01 7.62 -0.09
C GLU A 110 12.25 8.66 -0.93
N ILE A 111 12.63 8.77 -2.21
CA ILE A 111 11.88 9.54 -3.21
C ILE A 111 11.39 8.61 -4.33
N GLY A 112 10.23 8.94 -4.90
CA GLY A 112 9.70 8.23 -6.07
C GLY A 112 10.37 8.74 -7.35
N VAL A 113 11.22 7.91 -7.94
CA VAL A 113 11.97 8.22 -9.16
C VAL A 113 11.23 7.68 -10.38
N LEU A 114 11.04 8.52 -11.40
CA LEU A 114 10.45 8.16 -12.69
C LEU A 114 11.38 8.60 -13.81
N LEU A 115 11.50 7.78 -14.86
CA LEU A 115 12.16 8.16 -16.11
C LEU A 115 11.14 8.40 -17.22
N PRO A 116 11.47 9.18 -18.26
CA PRO A 116 10.54 9.46 -19.33
C PRO A 116 10.14 8.19 -20.06
N TYR A 117 8.83 8.05 -20.29
CA TYR A 117 8.25 6.85 -20.89
C TYR A 117 7.43 7.17 -22.14
N SER A 118 7.33 8.45 -22.53
CA SER A 118 6.76 8.88 -23.80
C SER A 118 7.59 10.01 -24.42
N PRO A 119 7.51 10.22 -25.74
CA PRO A 119 8.23 11.31 -26.40
C PRO A 119 7.93 12.68 -25.79
N LEU A 120 6.69 12.93 -25.37
CA LEU A 120 6.31 14.19 -24.73
C LEU A 120 7.04 14.41 -23.40
N HIS A 121 7.14 13.38 -22.55
CA HIS A 121 7.88 13.48 -21.29
C HIS A 121 9.37 13.71 -21.53
N GLN A 122 9.95 13.03 -22.53
CA GLN A 122 11.35 13.21 -22.91
C GLN A 122 11.61 14.67 -23.31
N LEU A 123 10.83 15.18 -24.27
CA LEU A 123 10.96 16.55 -24.76
C LEU A 123 10.79 17.59 -23.64
N LEU A 124 9.83 17.41 -22.74
CA LEU A 124 9.59 18.34 -21.63
C LEU A 124 10.75 18.35 -20.64
N VAL A 125 11.23 17.19 -20.19
CA VAL A 125 12.27 17.12 -19.15
C VAL A 125 13.63 17.55 -19.69
N GLU A 126 13.97 17.16 -20.94
CA GLU A 126 15.21 17.59 -21.60
C GLU A 126 15.22 19.09 -21.85
N ALA A 127 14.11 19.65 -22.37
CA ALA A 127 14.01 21.08 -22.62
C ALA A 127 13.96 21.88 -21.30
N ALA A 128 13.32 21.38 -20.23
CA ALA A 128 13.39 22.01 -18.91
C ALA A 128 14.82 21.98 -18.34
N GLY A 129 15.60 20.94 -18.67
CA GLY A 129 16.99 20.74 -18.26
C GLY A 129 17.16 20.40 -16.78
N ARG A 130 16.08 19.95 -16.13
CA ARG A 130 16.01 19.70 -14.68
C ARG A 130 14.91 18.68 -14.35
N PRO A 131 14.93 18.04 -13.17
CA PRO A 131 13.88 17.13 -12.73
C PRO A 131 12.55 17.88 -12.56
N LEU A 132 11.46 17.19 -12.89
CA LEU A 132 10.11 17.72 -12.81
C LEU A 132 9.29 16.87 -11.86
N VAL A 133 8.46 17.47 -11.00
CA VAL A 133 7.41 16.71 -10.33
C VAL A 133 6.49 16.15 -11.41
N ALA A 134 6.09 14.89 -11.28
CA ALA A 134 5.10 14.24 -12.11
C ALA A 134 4.15 13.46 -11.22
N THR A 135 3.09 14.11 -10.73
CA THR A 135 2.08 13.47 -9.90
C THR A 135 0.78 13.31 -10.68
N SER A 136 -0.01 12.29 -10.35
CA SER A 136 -1.32 12.03 -10.95
C SER A 136 -2.23 13.27 -10.94
N GLY A 137 -2.88 13.56 -12.06
CA GLY A 137 -3.79 14.69 -12.26
C GLY A 137 -5.22 14.33 -11.85
N ASN A 138 -5.46 14.24 -10.55
CA ASN A 138 -6.74 13.85 -9.96
C ASN A 138 -6.96 14.52 -8.60
N ARG A 139 -8.22 14.48 -8.13
CA ARG A 139 -8.56 14.70 -6.73
C ARG A 139 -8.08 13.51 -5.91
N SER A 140 -7.58 13.75 -4.70
CA SER A 140 -7.00 12.69 -3.85
C SER A 140 -7.97 11.51 -3.70
N GLY A 141 -7.49 10.29 -3.95
CA GLY A 141 -8.26 9.05 -3.86
C GLY A 141 -8.96 8.62 -5.16
N GLU A 142 -9.25 9.57 -6.06
CA GLU A 142 -9.91 9.27 -7.34
C GLU A 142 -8.93 8.76 -8.41
N PRO A 143 -9.38 7.93 -9.37
CA PRO A 143 -8.61 7.58 -10.56
C PRO A 143 -8.14 8.80 -11.37
N VAL A 144 -7.08 8.63 -12.17
CA VAL A 144 -6.59 9.68 -13.09
C VAL A 144 -7.64 10.13 -14.10
N LEU A 145 -7.69 11.44 -14.38
CA LEU A 145 -8.49 12.00 -15.44
C LEU A 145 -7.87 11.67 -16.81
N THR A 146 -8.72 11.42 -17.81
CA THR A 146 -8.33 11.02 -19.17
C THR A 146 -8.89 11.94 -20.25
N ASP A 147 -10.08 12.51 -20.01
CA ASP A 147 -10.78 13.44 -20.89
C ASP A 147 -10.32 14.89 -20.70
N GLU A 148 -10.28 15.67 -21.79
CA GLU A 148 -9.79 17.05 -21.80
C GLU A 148 -10.69 18.03 -21.06
N ALA A 149 -12.00 17.94 -21.27
CA ALA A 149 -12.97 18.82 -20.63
C ALA A 149 -13.03 18.54 -19.13
N ALA A 150 -13.04 17.25 -18.75
CA ALA A 150 -12.99 16.83 -17.36
C ALA A 150 -11.68 17.25 -16.67
N ALA A 151 -10.52 17.11 -17.32
CA ALA A 151 -9.24 17.56 -16.79
C ALA A 151 -9.20 19.08 -16.60
N THR A 152 -9.66 19.84 -17.59
CA THR A 152 -9.70 21.29 -17.53
C THR A 152 -10.58 21.77 -16.38
N ALA A 153 -11.81 21.25 -16.27
CA ALA A 153 -12.71 21.61 -15.19
C ALA A 153 -12.19 21.14 -13.81
N GLY A 154 -11.71 19.91 -13.73
CA GLY A 154 -11.28 19.28 -12.48
C GLY A 154 -9.96 19.80 -11.92
N LEU A 155 -9.05 20.27 -12.77
CA LEU A 155 -7.69 20.69 -12.38
C LEU A 155 -7.44 22.19 -12.48
N ALA A 156 -8.40 23.01 -12.93
CA ALA A 156 -8.24 24.46 -13.06
C ALA A 156 -7.87 25.19 -11.76
N HIS A 157 -8.25 24.63 -10.60
CA HIS A 157 -7.87 25.19 -9.29
C HIS A 157 -6.41 24.87 -8.90
N VAL A 158 -5.75 23.95 -9.63
CA VAL A 158 -4.37 23.50 -9.38
C VAL A 158 -3.40 23.98 -10.44
N ALA A 159 -3.71 23.69 -11.70
CA ALA A 159 -2.84 23.96 -12.84
C ALA A 159 -3.00 25.40 -13.35
N ASP A 160 -1.87 26.03 -13.64
CA ASP A 160 -1.81 27.35 -14.29
C ASP A 160 -1.99 27.23 -15.82
N ALA A 161 -1.68 26.07 -16.41
CA ALA A 161 -1.82 25.81 -17.83
C ALA A 161 -2.05 24.32 -18.13
N PHE A 162 -2.52 24.02 -19.34
CA PHE A 162 -2.81 22.67 -19.82
C PHE A 162 -2.07 22.38 -21.11
N LEU A 163 -1.47 21.20 -21.19
CA LEU A 163 -0.85 20.67 -22.41
C LEU A 163 -1.63 19.42 -22.85
N HIS A 164 -2.45 19.57 -23.89
CA HIS A 164 -3.31 18.53 -24.44
C HIS A 164 -2.71 17.89 -25.71
N HIS A 165 -3.28 16.75 -26.09
CA HIS A 165 -3.08 16.14 -27.40
C HIS A 165 -4.37 15.41 -27.82
N ASP A 166 -4.62 15.30 -29.12
CA ASP A 166 -5.84 14.75 -29.69
C ASP A 166 -5.98 13.22 -29.60
N ARG A 167 -4.90 12.48 -29.28
CA ARG A 167 -5.00 11.04 -29.03
C ARG A 167 -5.87 10.76 -27.78
N PRO A 168 -7.00 10.05 -27.90
CA PRO A 168 -7.84 9.71 -26.75
C PRO A 168 -7.14 8.69 -25.84
N ILE A 169 -7.43 8.77 -24.55
CA ILE A 169 -7.01 7.78 -23.55
C ILE A 169 -8.23 6.96 -23.21
N GLU A 170 -8.33 5.77 -23.81
CA GLU A 170 -9.47 4.90 -23.60
C GLU A 170 -9.53 4.46 -22.14
N ARG A 171 -8.43 3.98 -21.56
CA ARG A 171 -8.41 3.42 -20.20
C ARG A 171 -7.47 4.20 -19.28
N PRO A 172 -7.93 4.61 -18.09
CA PRO A 172 -7.05 5.22 -17.12
C PRO A 172 -6.01 4.19 -16.66
N ALA A 173 -4.75 4.62 -16.56
CA ALA A 173 -3.66 3.82 -16.04
C ALA A 173 -2.70 4.72 -15.27
N ASP A 174 -2.75 4.63 -13.95
CA ASP A 174 -1.73 5.19 -13.06
C ASP A 174 -0.36 4.59 -13.35
N ASP A 175 0.71 5.33 -13.06
CA ASP A 175 2.07 4.78 -13.11
C ASP A 175 2.25 3.68 -12.06
N ALA A 176 2.83 2.56 -12.47
CA ALA A 176 3.17 1.49 -11.53
C ALA A 176 4.21 1.99 -10.52
N LEU A 177 4.15 1.50 -9.28
CA LEU A 177 5.05 1.89 -8.18
C LEU A 177 5.70 0.65 -7.59
N PHE A 178 7.02 0.69 -7.43
CA PHE A 178 7.82 -0.40 -6.87
C PHE A 178 8.77 0.10 -5.79
N ARG A 179 9.13 -0.81 -4.88
CA ARG A 179 10.17 -0.63 -3.87
C ARG A 179 11.06 -1.88 -3.87
N VAL A 180 12.36 -1.71 -3.69
CA VAL A 180 13.27 -2.85 -3.50
C VAL A 180 13.26 -3.23 -2.03
N ILE A 181 12.97 -4.50 -1.72
CA ILE A 181 12.96 -5.03 -0.35
C ILE A 181 13.63 -6.41 -0.39
N ALA A 182 14.69 -6.57 0.41
CA ALA A 182 15.55 -7.76 0.42
C ALA A 182 16.12 -8.07 -0.98
N GLY A 183 16.67 -7.05 -1.65
CA GLY A 183 17.31 -7.18 -2.96
C GLY A 183 16.38 -7.59 -4.11
N ARG A 184 15.06 -7.47 -3.94
CA ARG A 184 14.08 -7.77 -5.00
C ARG A 184 13.09 -6.63 -5.19
N PRO A 185 12.79 -6.21 -6.43
CA PRO A 185 11.71 -5.26 -6.67
C PRO A 185 10.35 -5.86 -6.35
N ARG A 186 9.54 -5.13 -5.58
CA ARG A 186 8.19 -5.53 -5.16
C ARG A 186 7.19 -4.46 -5.55
N ALA A 187 6.11 -4.90 -6.18
CA ALA A 187 5.03 -4.01 -6.57
C ALA A 187 4.34 -3.43 -5.32
N LEU A 188 4.17 -2.10 -5.27
CA LEU A 188 3.28 -1.43 -4.32
C LEU A 188 1.98 -1.00 -5.00
N ARG A 189 2.03 -0.72 -6.30
CA ARG A 189 0.88 -0.37 -7.14
C ARG A 189 1.07 -0.92 -8.55
N PRO A 190 0.19 -1.83 -9.02
CA PRO A 190 0.19 -2.25 -10.41
C PRO A 190 -0.37 -1.12 -11.28
N GLY A 191 0.18 -0.91 -12.46
CA GLY A 191 -0.16 0.24 -13.28
C GLY A 191 0.38 0.14 -14.70
N ARG A 192 0.57 1.28 -15.34
CA ARG A 192 1.12 1.40 -16.69
C ARG A 192 2.39 0.55 -16.84
N GLY A 193 2.43 -0.26 -17.89
CA GLY A 193 3.59 -1.08 -18.26
C GLY A 193 3.71 -2.40 -17.48
N THR A 194 2.97 -2.58 -16.39
CA THR A 194 2.98 -3.82 -15.60
C THR A 194 1.61 -4.48 -15.46
N ALA A 195 0.53 -3.74 -15.74
CA ALA A 195 -0.83 -4.23 -15.76
C ALA A 195 -1.48 -4.02 -17.15
N PRO A 196 -2.42 -4.88 -17.58
CA PRO A 196 -2.97 -6.02 -16.85
C PRO A 196 -1.91 -7.12 -16.61
N LEU A 197 -1.95 -7.72 -15.42
CA LEU A 197 -1.01 -8.76 -15.00
C LEU A 197 -1.66 -10.12 -15.20
N GLU A 198 -1.09 -10.94 -16.08
CA GLU A 198 -1.54 -12.31 -16.28
C GLU A 198 -0.80 -13.29 -15.36
N LEU A 199 -1.56 -14.17 -14.72
CA LEU A 199 -1.08 -15.22 -13.81
C LEU A 199 -1.77 -16.55 -14.16
N SER A 200 -1.08 -17.65 -13.88
CA SER A 200 -1.65 -19.00 -13.96
C SER A 200 -2.15 -19.44 -12.59
N LEU A 201 -3.30 -20.08 -12.56
CA LEU A 201 -3.86 -20.73 -11.38
C LEU A 201 -3.32 -22.17 -11.29
N PRO A 202 -3.07 -22.71 -10.09
CA PRO A 202 -2.65 -24.10 -9.92
C PRO A 202 -3.79 -25.11 -10.06
N PHE A 203 -4.98 -24.65 -10.44
CA PHE A 203 -6.19 -25.43 -10.64
C PHE A 203 -7.01 -24.85 -11.79
N ARG A 204 -7.97 -25.61 -12.30
CA ARG A 204 -8.89 -25.16 -13.35
C ARG A 204 -10.23 -24.79 -12.75
N LEU A 205 -10.69 -23.57 -13.00
CA LEU A 205 -12.01 -23.08 -12.62
C LEU A 205 -13.10 -23.74 -13.48
N GLU A 206 -14.19 -24.17 -12.84
CA GLU A 206 -15.37 -24.72 -13.52
C GLU A 206 -16.09 -23.69 -14.40
N ARG A 207 -16.05 -22.41 -13.98
CA ARG A 207 -16.70 -21.30 -14.65
C ARG A 207 -15.91 -20.01 -14.46
N PRO A 208 -15.98 -19.06 -15.41
CA PRO A 208 -15.32 -17.78 -15.25
C PRO A 208 -15.86 -17.00 -14.04
N VAL A 209 -14.98 -16.32 -13.32
CA VAL A 209 -15.30 -15.49 -12.15
C VAL A 209 -14.65 -14.11 -12.28
N LEU A 210 -15.29 -13.10 -11.68
CA LEU A 210 -14.71 -11.77 -11.52
C LEU A 210 -14.60 -11.43 -10.04
N ALA A 211 -13.38 -11.30 -9.54
CA ALA A 211 -13.07 -10.88 -8.19
C ALA A 211 -12.87 -9.36 -8.13
N LEU A 212 -13.47 -8.71 -7.13
CA LEU A 212 -13.60 -7.26 -7.06
C LEU A 212 -12.60 -6.58 -6.10
N GLY A 213 -11.80 -7.36 -5.40
CA GLY A 213 -10.78 -6.85 -4.49
C GLY A 213 -11.37 -6.27 -3.19
N ALA A 214 -10.59 -5.40 -2.56
CA ALA A 214 -10.94 -4.68 -1.33
C ALA A 214 -11.48 -3.27 -1.64
N GLN A 215 -11.67 -2.46 -0.59
CA GLN A 215 -12.16 -1.08 -0.69
C GLN A 215 -11.08 -0.09 -1.15
N LEU A 216 -9.88 -0.20 -0.56
CA LEU A 216 -8.76 0.68 -0.84
C LEU A 216 -7.81 0.01 -1.84
N LYS A 217 -7.08 0.85 -2.59
CA LYS A 217 -6.06 0.43 -3.55
C LYS A 217 -6.54 -0.66 -4.54
N ALA A 218 -7.84 -0.64 -4.84
CA ALA A 218 -8.53 -1.75 -5.47
C ALA A 218 -7.98 -2.13 -6.85
N THR A 219 -8.02 -3.43 -7.13
CA THR A 219 -7.82 -4.06 -8.43
C THR A 219 -8.94 -5.06 -8.65
N LEU A 220 -9.21 -5.44 -9.89
CA LEU A 220 -10.12 -6.54 -10.23
C LEU A 220 -9.32 -7.70 -10.79
N THR A 221 -9.81 -8.93 -10.64
CA THR A 221 -9.23 -10.11 -11.29
C THR A 221 -10.32 -10.87 -12.05
N LEU A 222 -10.20 -10.94 -13.37
CA LEU A 222 -11.00 -11.85 -14.19
C LEU A 222 -10.24 -13.18 -14.30
N ALA A 223 -10.92 -14.28 -14.00
CA ALA A 223 -10.30 -15.60 -14.06
C ALA A 223 -11.21 -16.62 -14.75
N TRP A 224 -10.61 -17.49 -15.55
CA TRP A 224 -11.28 -18.58 -16.27
C TRP A 224 -10.27 -19.69 -16.56
N GLU A 225 -10.75 -20.94 -16.57
CA GLU A 225 -9.86 -22.10 -16.66
C GLU A 225 -8.73 -22.01 -15.63
N ASP A 226 -7.47 -22.06 -16.06
CA ASP A 226 -6.27 -21.91 -15.24
C ASP A 226 -5.62 -20.52 -15.38
N ARG A 227 -6.36 -19.52 -15.88
CA ARG A 227 -5.86 -18.15 -16.12
C ARG A 227 -6.52 -17.14 -15.20
N ALA A 228 -5.74 -16.16 -14.77
CA ALA A 228 -6.19 -14.99 -14.03
C ALA A 228 -5.54 -13.73 -14.59
N VAL A 229 -6.33 -12.67 -14.78
CA VAL A 229 -5.87 -11.38 -15.28
C VAL A 229 -6.27 -10.28 -14.31
N VAL A 230 -5.26 -9.67 -13.69
CA VAL A 230 -5.41 -8.60 -12.70
C VAL A 230 -5.36 -7.24 -13.41
N THR A 231 -6.31 -6.36 -13.11
CA THR A 231 -6.35 -5.00 -13.68
C THR A 231 -5.24 -4.10 -13.14
N PRO A 232 -4.98 -2.95 -13.78
CA PRO A 232 -4.32 -1.83 -13.13
C PRO A 232 -5.06 -1.40 -11.85
N HIS A 233 -4.35 -0.66 -11.01
CA HIS A 233 -4.92 -0.01 -9.84
C HIS A 233 -6.06 0.95 -10.20
N ILE A 234 -7.15 0.88 -9.42
CA ILE A 234 -8.31 1.77 -9.53
C ILE A 234 -8.22 2.91 -8.51
N GLY A 235 -7.84 2.60 -7.26
CA GLY A 235 -7.80 3.57 -6.18
C GLY A 235 -8.80 3.25 -5.06
N ASP A 236 -9.45 4.29 -4.54
CA ASP A 236 -10.47 4.17 -3.49
C ASP A 236 -11.87 4.07 -4.09
N LEU A 237 -12.54 2.94 -3.83
CA LEU A 237 -13.90 2.67 -4.29
C LEU A 237 -14.98 3.43 -3.50
N GLY A 238 -14.60 4.25 -2.52
CA GLY A 238 -15.50 5.11 -1.75
C GLY A 238 -15.91 6.36 -2.54
N THR A 239 -15.22 6.64 -3.64
CA THR A 239 -15.51 7.75 -4.53
C THR A 239 -16.45 7.33 -5.66
N LEU A 240 -17.32 8.23 -6.10
CA LEU A 240 -18.19 7.99 -7.27
C LEU A 240 -17.36 7.61 -8.50
N ARG A 241 -16.27 8.33 -8.74
CA ARG A 241 -15.36 8.08 -9.86
C ARG A 241 -14.70 6.70 -9.77
N GLY A 242 -14.31 6.26 -8.58
CA GLY A 242 -13.77 4.93 -8.34
C GLY A 242 -14.76 3.83 -8.75
N LEU A 243 -16.04 3.99 -8.40
CA LEU A 243 -17.09 3.05 -8.81
C LEU A 243 -17.38 3.06 -10.32
N GLU A 244 -17.37 4.24 -10.96
CA GLU A 244 -17.50 4.34 -12.42
C GLU A 244 -16.36 3.60 -13.14
N VAL A 245 -15.12 3.79 -12.67
CA VAL A 245 -13.94 3.12 -13.23
C VAL A 245 -13.98 1.62 -12.98
N LEU A 246 -14.44 1.17 -11.79
CA LEU A 246 -14.66 -0.25 -11.51
C LEU A 246 -15.65 -0.85 -12.50
N ALA A 247 -16.83 -0.24 -12.67
CA ALA A 247 -17.87 -0.76 -13.57
C ALA A 247 -17.36 -0.84 -15.02
N ARG A 248 -16.65 0.19 -15.47
CA ARG A 248 -16.07 0.23 -16.81
C ARG A 248 -14.99 -0.84 -17.00
N LEU A 249 -14.04 -0.96 -16.08
CA LEU A 249 -12.97 -1.95 -16.18
C LEU A 249 -13.49 -3.39 -16.10
N ALA A 250 -14.52 -3.64 -15.28
CA ALA A 250 -15.20 -4.92 -15.21
C ALA A 250 -15.79 -5.33 -16.58
N GLY A 251 -16.43 -4.39 -17.28
CA GLY A 251 -16.96 -4.62 -18.63
C GLY A 251 -15.85 -4.78 -19.66
N ASP A 252 -14.89 -3.85 -19.68
CA ASP A 252 -13.79 -3.80 -20.64
C ASP A 252 -12.92 -5.06 -20.60
N LEU A 253 -12.58 -5.54 -19.40
CA LEU A 253 -11.72 -6.71 -19.23
C LEU A 253 -12.39 -7.97 -19.77
N GLN A 254 -13.68 -8.15 -19.50
CA GLN A 254 -14.48 -9.26 -20.03
C GLN A 254 -14.62 -9.19 -21.55
N ALA A 255 -14.88 -8.01 -22.10
CA ALA A 255 -14.99 -7.79 -23.54
C ALA A 255 -13.66 -8.06 -24.26
N LEU A 256 -12.54 -7.57 -23.70
CA LEU A 256 -11.20 -7.73 -24.26
C LEU A 256 -10.79 -9.21 -24.39
N HIS A 257 -11.15 -10.03 -23.40
CA HIS A 257 -10.83 -11.44 -23.39
C HIS A 257 -11.92 -12.34 -23.99
N GLY A 258 -13.09 -11.79 -24.34
CA GLY A 258 -14.23 -12.59 -24.83
C GLY A 258 -14.78 -13.55 -23.79
N VAL A 259 -14.64 -13.23 -22.50
CA VAL A 259 -15.00 -14.08 -21.36
C VAL A 259 -15.99 -13.35 -20.47
N SER A 260 -17.16 -13.96 -20.20
CA SER A 260 -18.15 -13.41 -19.27
C SER A 260 -18.15 -14.17 -17.95
N ALA A 261 -17.97 -13.44 -16.85
CA ALA A 261 -18.06 -13.96 -15.50
C ALA A 261 -19.45 -14.56 -15.23
N ARG A 262 -19.46 -15.72 -14.58
CA ARG A 262 -20.67 -16.44 -14.16
C ARG A 262 -20.90 -16.37 -12.65
N ALA A 263 -19.93 -15.84 -11.91
CA ALA A 263 -20.03 -15.51 -10.50
C ALA A 263 -19.08 -14.34 -10.18
N LEU A 264 -19.40 -13.62 -9.11
CA LEU A 264 -18.58 -12.54 -8.57
C LEU A 264 -17.97 -12.97 -7.24
N ILE A 265 -16.77 -12.47 -6.94
CA ILE A 265 -16.12 -12.66 -5.65
C ILE A 265 -15.83 -11.28 -5.05
N CYS A 266 -16.15 -11.07 -3.79
CA CYS A 266 -15.92 -9.81 -3.09
C CYS A 266 -15.35 -10.05 -1.69
N ASP A 267 -14.89 -8.98 -1.05
CA ASP A 267 -14.55 -9.01 0.36
C ASP A 267 -15.78 -9.36 1.20
N ALA A 268 -15.59 -10.07 2.31
CA ALA A 268 -16.64 -10.39 3.26
C ALA A 268 -17.21 -9.16 3.97
N HIS A 269 -16.51 -8.02 3.94
CA HIS A 269 -17.01 -6.77 4.51
C HIS A 269 -18.31 -6.31 3.81
N PRO A 270 -19.45 -6.23 4.53
CA PRO A 270 -20.75 -5.96 3.91
C PRO A 270 -20.89 -4.54 3.37
N ASP A 271 -20.20 -3.58 4.00
CA ASP A 271 -20.29 -2.16 3.65
C ASP A 271 -19.22 -1.67 2.66
N TYR A 272 -18.43 -2.57 2.08
CA TYR A 272 -17.54 -2.16 1.00
C TYR A 272 -18.33 -1.82 -0.26
N ALA A 273 -17.88 -0.79 -0.97
CA ALA A 273 -18.54 -0.33 -2.18
C ALA A 273 -18.50 -1.40 -3.29
N SER A 274 -17.40 -2.16 -3.38
CA SER A 274 -17.30 -3.36 -4.24
C SER A 274 -18.31 -4.44 -3.86
N THR A 275 -18.51 -4.72 -2.57
CA THR A 275 -19.48 -5.70 -2.07
C THR A 275 -20.92 -5.30 -2.39
N ARG A 276 -21.28 -4.03 -2.19
CA ARG A 276 -22.60 -3.52 -2.58
C ARG A 276 -22.81 -3.62 -4.09
N TRP A 277 -21.83 -3.15 -4.87
CA TRP A 277 -21.87 -3.24 -6.33
C TRP A 277 -22.06 -4.68 -6.81
N ALA A 278 -21.37 -5.65 -6.22
CA ALA A 278 -21.49 -7.08 -6.58
C ALA A 278 -22.91 -7.61 -6.43
N ARG A 279 -23.59 -7.26 -5.33
CA ARG A 279 -24.95 -7.72 -5.01
C ARG A 279 -25.99 -7.17 -6.00
N GLU A 280 -25.70 -6.05 -6.63
CA GLU A 280 -26.59 -5.41 -7.61
C GLU A 280 -26.47 -6.00 -9.03
N GLN A 281 -25.48 -6.87 -9.30
CA GLN A 281 -25.22 -7.38 -10.65
C GLN A 281 -26.09 -8.58 -11.06
N GLY A 282 -26.89 -9.14 -10.16
CA GLY A 282 -27.74 -10.30 -10.45
C GLY A 282 -26.99 -11.62 -10.73
N LEU A 283 -25.69 -11.68 -10.41
CA LEU A 283 -24.87 -12.90 -10.47
C LEU A 283 -24.70 -13.51 -9.08
N PRO A 284 -24.40 -14.82 -8.96
CA PRO A 284 -23.97 -15.41 -7.70
C PRO A 284 -22.76 -14.67 -7.13
N VAL A 285 -22.82 -14.30 -5.85
CA VAL A 285 -21.74 -13.58 -5.15
C VAL A 285 -21.13 -14.47 -4.07
N HIS A 286 -19.81 -14.59 -4.08
CA HIS A 286 -19.04 -15.32 -3.07
C HIS A 286 -18.22 -14.33 -2.24
N ALA A 287 -18.36 -14.40 -0.92
CA ALA A 287 -17.59 -13.58 0.01
C ALA A 287 -16.29 -14.31 0.41
N VAL A 288 -15.17 -13.60 0.42
CA VAL A 288 -13.88 -14.08 0.94
C VAL A 288 -13.38 -13.11 2.00
N HIS A 289 -12.94 -13.64 3.14
CA HIS A 289 -12.38 -12.83 4.21
C HIS A 289 -11.03 -12.23 3.84
N HIS A 290 -10.83 -10.96 4.18
CA HIS A 290 -9.73 -10.12 3.75
C HIS A 290 -8.34 -10.76 3.91
N HIS A 291 -8.01 -11.23 5.11
CA HIS A 291 -6.71 -11.81 5.41
C HIS A 291 -6.50 -13.19 4.77
N LEU A 292 -7.58 -13.95 4.56
CA LEU A 292 -7.50 -15.20 3.81
C LEU A 292 -7.13 -14.91 2.34
N ALA A 293 -7.70 -13.86 1.76
CA ALA A 293 -7.31 -13.41 0.42
C ALA A 293 -5.85 -12.93 0.38
N HIS A 294 -5.36 -12.19 1.38
CA HIS A 294 -3.93 -11.83 1.45
C HIS A 294 -3.02 -13.07 1.43
N ALA A 295 -3.30 -14.06 2.27
CA ALA A 295 -2.52 -15.28 2.33
C ALA A 295 -2.61 -16.08 1.02
N SER A 296 -3.80 -16.19 0.44
CA SER A 296 -4.03 -16.88 -0.83
C SER A 296 -3.40 -16.17 -2.03
N ALA A 297 -3.30 -14.84 -2.02
CA ALA A 297 -2.60 -14.09 -3.04
C ALA A 297 -1.11 -14.43 -3.05
N LEU A 298 -0.48 -14.44 -1.86
CA LEU A 298 0.94 -14.78 -1.72
C LEU A 298 1.22 -16.24 -2.13
N ALA A 299 0.42 -17.19 -1.62
CA ALA A 299 0.57 -18.60 -1.96
C ALA A 299 0.32 -18.87 -3.45
N GLY A 300 -0.64 -18.17 -4.07
CA GLY A 300 -0.92 -18.29 -5.50
C GLY A 300 0.17 -17.68 -6.39
N GLU A 301 0.87 -16.65 -5.92
CA GLU A 301 2.02 -16.09 -6.64
C GLU A 301 3.22 -17.05 -6.65
N HIS A 302 3.38 -17.84 -5.57
CA HIS A 302 4.49 -18.78 -5.35
C HIS A 302 3.97 -20.21 -5.15
N PRO A 303 3.42 -20.85 -6.20
CA PRO A 303 2.83 -22.18 -6.07
C PRO A 303 3.87 -23.19 -5.56
N GLY A 304 3.45 -24.03 -4.63
CA GLY A 304 4.28 -25.07 -4.03
C GLY A 304 3.45 -26.06 -3.23
N PRO A 305 4.00 -27.26 -2.95
CA PRO A 305 3.36 -28.22 -2.07
C PRO A 305 3.33 -27.73 -0.61
N GLY A 306 2.67 -28.51 0.24
CA GLY A 306 2.69 -28.32 1.68
C GLY A 306 1.79 -27.21 2.23
N ASP A 307 1.74 -27.16 3.55
CA ASP A 307 1.12 -26.07 4.29
C ASP A 307 2.14 -24.96 4.58
N TRP A 308 1.62 -23.75 4.68
CA TRP A 308 2.36 -22.51 4.87
C TRP A 308 1.94 -21.88 6.17
N LEU A 309 2.86 -21.20 6.84
CA LEU A 309 2.55 -20.24 7.90
C LEU A 309 2.65 -18.82 7.32
N VAL A 310 1.52 -18.15 7.13
CA VAL A 310 1.47 -16.82 6.51
C VAL A 310 1.06 -15.76 7.52
N PHE A 311 1.94 -14.80 7.76
CA PHE A 311 1.64 -13.58 8.52
C PHE A 311 0.94 -12.59 7.61
N THR A 312 -0.29 -12.21 7.97
CA THR A 312 -1.16 -11.29 7.22
C THR A 312 -1.33 -10.00 8.03
N TRP A 313 -0.28 -9.17 8.09
CA TRP A 313 -0.26 -7.97 8.91
C TRP A 313 -0.66 -6.74 8.10
N ASP A 314 -1.71 -6.05 8.53
CA ASP A 314 -2.36 -4.98 7.79
C ASP A 314 -2.98 -3.91 8.70
N GLY A 315 -3.57 -2.88 8.11
CA GLY A 315 -4.34 -1.84 8.79
C GLY A 315 -5.64 -2.37 9.39
N THR A 316 -6.55 -2.90 8.57
CA THR A 316 -7.83 -3.44 9.04
C THR A 316 -8.43 -4.35 7.99
N GLY A 317 -8.98 -5.49 8.40
CA GLY A 317 -9.84 -6.31 7.55
C GLY A 317 -10.79 -7.17 8.39
N LEU A 318 -12.00 -7.42 7.88
CA LEU A 318 -13.02 -8.16 8.63
C LEU A 318 -12.67 -9.65 8.72
N GLY A 319 -12.47 -10.14 9.95
CA GLY A 319 -12.24 -11.54 10.26
C GLY A 319 -13.52 -12.39 10.20
N PRO A 320 -13.40 -13.73 10.05
CA PRO A 320 -14.52 -14.67 10.16
C PRO A 320 -15.26 -14.66 11.51
N ASP A 321 -14.59 -14.21 12.57
CA ASP A 321 -15.14 -14.07 13.92
C ASP A 321 -15.87 -12.73 14.14
N GLY A 322 -16.00 -11.90 13.10
CA GLY A 322 -16.64 -10.58 13.16
C GLY A 322 -15.77 -9.49 13.77
N THR A 323 -14.52 -9.78 14.15
CA THR A 323 -13.57 -8.78 14.67
C THR A 323 -12.70 -8.19 13.56
N LEU A 324 -12.01 -7.08 13.84
CA LEU A 324 -11.10 -6.46 12.88
C LEU A 324 -9.69 -7.03 13.03
N TRP A 325 -9.32 -7.88 12.08
CA TRP A 325 -7.99 -8.46 12.00
C TRP A 325 -6.99 -7.49 11.39
N GLY A 326 -5.70 -7.81 11.55
CA GLY A 326 -4.58 -7.08 10.96
C GLY A 326 -3.22 -7.44 11.56
N GLY A 327 -3.15 -8.45 12.43
CA GLY A 327 -1.93 -8.93 13.07
C GLY A 327 -1.89 -10.45 13.16
N GLU A 328 -2.47 -11.15 12.18
CA GLU A 328 -2.70 -12.60 12.22
C GLU A 328 -1.55 -13.40 11.61
N ALA A 329 -1.42 -14.65 12.07
CA ALA A 329 -0.72 -15.72 11.37
C ALA A 329 -1.69 -16.86 11.04
N LEU A 330 -1.72 -17.26 9.77
CA LEU A 330 -2.58 -18.29 9.23
C LEU A 330 -1.75 -19.50 8.81
N LEU A 331 -2.17 -20.70 9.21
CA LEU A 331 -1.55 -21.96 8.81
C LEU A 331 -2.41 -22.70 7.80
N GLY A 332 -1.82 -23.20 6.72
CA GLY A 332 -2.51 -24.03 5.73
C GLY A 332 -2.18 -23.64 4.29
N GLY A 333 -3.18 -23.63 3.44
CA GLY A 333 -3.08 -23.16 2.06
C GLY A 333 -4.42 -22.58 1.59
N PRO A 334 -4.49 -22.09 0.35
CA PRO A 334 -5.72 -21.54 -0.22
C PRO A 334 -6.93 -22.46 0.02
N GLY A 335 -8.02 -21.89 0.55
CA GLY A 335 -9.27 -22.58 0.88
C GLY A 335 -9.26 -23.38 2.19
N ARG A 336 -8.14 -23.47 2.91
CA ARG A 336 -7.99 -24.26 4.14
C ARG A 336 -7.18 -23.57 5.26
N TRP A 337 -7.14 -22.24 5.24
CA TRP A 337 -6.41 -21.47 6.24
C TRP A 337 -7.04 -21.58 7.63
N ARG A 338 -6.18 -21.73 8.65
CA ARG A 338 -6.57 -21.66 10.06
C ARG A 338 -5.75 -20.61 10.79
N ARG A 339 -6.41 -19.77 11.58
CA ARG A 339 -5.76 -18.81 12.47
C ARG A 339 -4.98 -19.57 13.56
N VAL A 340 -3.67 -19.30 13.69
CA VAL A 340 -2.79 -19.99 14.66
C VAL A 340 -2.00 -19.04 15.57
N ALA A 341 -1.83 -17.78 15.16
CA ALA A 341 -1.31 -16.74 16.04
C ALA A 341 -1.94 -15.38 15.73
N SER A 342 -1.85 -14.46 16.69
CA SER A 342 -2.32 -13.08 16.57
C SER A 342 -1.55 -12.13 17.50
N LEU A 343 -1.64 -10.83 17.25
CA LEU A 343 -1.35 -9.82 18.28
C LEU A 343 -2.50 -9.82 19.32
N ARG A 344 -2.19 -9.56 20.60
CA ARG A 344 -3.22 -9.43 21.64
C ARG A 344 -4.27 -8.39 21.21
N PRO A 345 -5.56 -8.75 21.15
CA PRO A 345 -6.60 -7.82 20.71
C PRO A 345 -6.79 -6.66 21.69
N PHE A 346 -7.28 -5.54 21.18
CA PHE A 346 -7.58 -4.32 21.92
C PHE A 346 -8.79 -3.61 21.34
N ARG A 347 -9.53 -2.87 22.17
CA ARG A 347 -10.73 -2.14 21.74
C ARG A 347 -10.38 -0.79 21.14
N LEU A 348 -10.75 -0.57 19.88
CA LEU A 348 -10.50 0.65 19.13
C LEU A 348 -11.74 1.54 19.06
N PRO A 349 -11.72 2.74 19.69
CA PRO A 349 -12.85 3.65 19.68
C PRO A 349 -12.81 4.61 18.49
N GLY A 350 -13.92 4.72 17.75
CA GLY A 350 -14.13 5.76 16.73
C GLY A 350 -14.06 5.31 15.27
N GLY A 351 -14.09 4.00 15.01
CA GLY A 351 -14.21 3.43 13.66
C GLY A 351 -13.16 3.96 12.69
N GLU A 352 -13.58 4.31 11.48
CA GLU A 352 -12.72 4.79 10.37
C GLU A 352 -11.82 5.98 10.74
N ARG A 353 -12.23 6.84 11.69
CA ARG A 353 -11.41 7.99 12.11
C ARG A 353 -10.07 7.55 12.72
N THR A 354 -10.01 6.34 13.28
CA THR A 354 -8.80 5.79 13.91
C THR A 354 -7.61 5.78 12.96
N ALA A 355 -7.82 5.43 11.70
CA ALA A 355 -6.76 5.40 10.69
C ALA A 355 -6.21 6.81 10.36
N LEU A 356 -6.98 7.87 10.64
CA LEU A 356 -6.59 9.26 10.39
C LEU A 356 -6.04 9.98 11.63
N THR A 357 -6.23 9.42 12.82
CA THR A 357 -5.82 10.02 14.09
C THR A 357 -5.08 9.00 14.95
N PRO A 358 -3.77 8.76 14.70
CA PRO A 358 -2.94 7.81 15.43
C PRO A 358 -3.04 7.87 16.96
N TRP A 359 -3.31 9.06 17.53
CA TRP A 359 -3.49 9.22 18.97
C TRP A 359 -4.61 8.35 19.56
N ARG A 360 -5.65 8.00 18.77
CA ARG A 360 -6.74 7.13 19.22
C ARG A 360 -6.25 5.71 19.47
N SER A 361 -5.39 5.19 18.59
CA SER A 361 -4.76 3.88 18.77
C SER A 361 -3.86 3.88 20.00
N ALA A 362 -3.04 4.92 20.17
CA ALA A 362 -2.20 5.07 21.37
C ALA A 362 -3.03 5.13 22.67
N ALA A 363 -4.09 5.93 22.68
CA ALA A 363 -4.98 6.07 23.83
C ALA A 363 -5.66 4.73 24.17
N ALA A 364 -6.18 4.02 23.18
CA ALA A 364 -6.80 2.70 23.35
C ALA A 364 -5.84 1.70 23.99
N LEU A 365 -4.61 1.58 23.48
CA LEU A 365 -3.61 0.67 24.03
C LEU A 365 -3.23 1.04 25.48
N CYS A 366 -3.05 2.33 25.76
CA CYS A 366 -2.79 2.82 27.11
C CYS A 366 -3.93 2.44 28.06
N TRP A 367 -5.18 2.68 27.70
CA TRP A 367 -6.34 2.37 28.53
C TRP A 367 -6.50 0.87 28.77
N GLU A 368 -6.32 0.03 27.74
CA GLU A 368 -6.32 -1.45 27.87
C GLU A 368 -5.23 -1.96 28.83
N SER A 369 -4.15 -1.19 29.01
CA SER A 369 -3.04 -1.53 29.91
C SER A 369 -3.10 -0.79 31.26
N GLY A 370 -4.19 -0.08 31.55
CA GLY A 370 -4.32 0.72 32.78
C GLY A 370 -3.36 1.92 32.88
N ARG A 371 -2.83 2.39 31.74
CA ARG A 371 -1.89 3.51 31.63
C ARG A 371 -2.60 4.78 31.17
N THR A 372 -2.04 5.92 31.57
CA THR A 372 -2.46 7.23 31.04
C THR A 372 -1.71 7.50 29.74
N PRO A 373 -2.40 7.83 28.63
CA PRO A 373 -1.73 8.21 27.40
C PRO A 373 -0.98 9.54 27.57
N PRO A 374 0.24 9.68 27.01
CA PRO A 374 1.05 10.90 27.16
C PRO A 374 0.45 12.10 26.41
N PHE A 375 -0.34 11.85 25.37
CA PHE A 375 -1.06 12.85 24.61
C PHE A 375 -2.55 12.49 24.55
N LEU A 376 -3.41 13.46 24.83
CA LEU A 376 -4.86 13.33 24.69
C LEU A 376 -5.42 14.72 24.33
N PRO A 377 -6.10 14.89 23.18
CA PRO A 377 -6.69 16.18 22.83
C PRO A 377 -7.95 16.45 23.67
N GLU A 378 -8.52 17.64 23.53
CA GLU A 378 -9.68 18.09 24.32
C GLU A 378 -10.88 17.13 24.22
N GLU A 379 -11.16 16.60 23.02
CA GLU A 379 -12.22 15.60 22.82
C GLU A 379 -11.90 14.20 23.39
N GLY A 380 -10.66 13.95 23.81
CA GLY A 380 -10.23 12.63 24.26
C GLY A 380 -10.87 12.19 25.58
N GLY A 381 -11.36 13.14 26.39
CA GLY A 381 -12.16 12.81 27.59
C GLY A 381 -13.49 12.14 27.24
N LEU A 382 -14.19 12.61 26.20
CA LEU A 382 -15.41 11.97 25.70
C LEU A 382 -15.10 10.61 25.07
N LEU A 383 -13.98 10.51 24.34
CA LEU A 383 -13.56 9.24 23.74
C LEU A 383 -13.28 8.17 24.81
N ARG A 384 -12.64 8.57 25.92
CA ARG A 384 -12.40 7.68 27.06
C ARG A 384 -13.72 7.17 27.65
N GLN A 385 -14.70 8.05 27.88
CA GLN A 385 -16.01 7.63 28.37
C GLN A 385 -16.73 6.67 27.42
N ALA A 386 -16.61 6.90 26.10
CA ALA A 386 -17.15 5.98 25.10
C ALA A 386 -16.45 4.61 25.18
N TRP A 387 -15.13 4.58 25.33
CA TRP A 387 -14.35 3.35 25.49
C TRP A 387 -14.67 2.59 26.78
N GLU A 388 -14.81 3.29 27.91
CA GLU A 388 -15.21 2.70 29.19
C GLU A 388 -16.60 2.05 29.14
N ARG A 389 -17.49 2.59 28.29
CA ARG A 389 -18.86 2.10 28.08
C ARG A 389 -19.02 1.18 26.87
N ASP A 390 -17.93 0.83 26.20
CA ASP A 390 -17.92 0.01 24.99
C ASP A 390 -18.81 0.56 23.84
N LEU A 391 -18.90 1.89 23.73
CA LEU A 391 -19.70 2.56 22.71
C LEU A 391 -18.86 2.79 21.45
N ASN A 392 -19.27 2.16 20.34
CA ASN A 392 -18.57 2.26 19.05
C ASN A 392 -17.07 1.88 19.16
N CYS A 393 -16.82 0.82 19.92
CA CYS A 393 -15.50 0.24 20.15
C CYS A 393 -15.43 -1.12 19.47
N THR A 394 -14.56 -1.24 18.49
CA THR A 394 -14.40 -2.51 17.77
C THR A 394 -13.17 -3.23 18.29
N SER A 395 -13.29 -4.52 18.60
CA SER A 395 -12.14 -5.35 18.94
C SER A 395 -11.24 -5.53 17.70
N SER A 396 -9.95 -5.27 17.87
CA SER A 396 -8.97 -5.40 16.79
C SER A 396 -7.63 -5.94 17.27
N SER A 397 -6.97 -6.70 16.40
CA SER A 397 -5.61 -7.21 16.55
C SER A 397 -4.65 -6.57 15.53
N SER A 398 -5.01 -5.39 15.01
CA SER A 398 -4.29 -4.75 13.90
C SER A 398 -2.84 -4.35 14.23
N ALA A 399 -1.90 -4.87 13.45
CA ALA A 399 -0.51 -4.42 13.47
C ALA A 399 -0.40 -2.98 12.95
N GLY A 400 -1.14 -2.61 11.89
CA GLY A 400 -1.13 -1.23 11.38
C GLY A 400 -1.56 -0.20 12.44
N ARG A 401 -2.55 -0.52 13.27
CA ARG A 401 -2.99 0.34 14.39
C ARG A 401 -1.97 0.38 15.52
N LEU A 402 -1.21 -0.69 15.73
CA LEU A 402 -0.07 -0.70 16.66
C LEU A 402 1.08 0.20 16.15
N PHE A 403 1.36 0.23 14.84
CA PHE A 403 2.29 1.20 14.23
C PHE A 403 1.81 2.65 14.40
N ASP A 404 0.52 2.92 14.18
CA ASP A 404 -0.06 4.26 14.43
C ASP A 404 0.14 4.67 15.89
N ALA A 405 -0.15 3.77 16.84
CA ALA A 405 0.05 4.04 18.25
C ALA A 405 1.52 4.33 18.58
N ALA A 406 2.46 3.56 18.03
CA ALA A 406 3.88 3.79 18.25
C ALA A 406 4.34 5.15 17.70
N ALA A 407 3.84 5.56 16.54
CA ALA A 407 4.14 6.89 16.00
C ALA A 407 3.56 8.03 16.86
N SER A 408 2.38 7.83 17.45
CA SER A 408 1.81 8.79 18.41
C SER A 408 2.57 8.85 19.74
N LEU A 409 2.92 7.70 20.31
CA LEU A 409 3.60 7.59 21.62
C LEU A 409 5.04 8.14 21.57
N THR A 410 5.72 7.96 20.44
CA THR A 410 7.04 8.59 20.20
C THR A 410 6.96 10.10 20.00
N GLY A 411 5.75 10.67 19.89
CA GLY A 411 5.53 12.09 19.67
C GLY A 411 5.72 12.53 18.21
N LEU A 412 5.81 11.58 17.27
CA LEU A 412 6.08 11.86 15.86
C LEU A 412 4.88 12.52 15.17
N LEU A 413 3.68 11.98 15.39
CA LEU A 413 2.44 12.56 14.87
C LEU A 413 1.19 12.10 15.62
N GLN A 414 0.19 12.97 15.66
CA GLN A 414 -1.11 12.68 16.28
C GLN A 414 -2.23 12.56 15.23
N GLU A 415 -2.06 13.19 14.06
CA GLU A 415 -3.00 13.16 12.93
C GLU A 415 -2.25 12.96 11.62
N VAL A 416 -2.86 12.24 10.68
CA VAL A 416 -2.29 11.99 9.35
C VAL A 416 -3.09 12.70 8.26
N SER A 417 -2.43 12.98 7.15
CA SER A 417 -3.04 13.53 5.94
C SER A 417 -3.31 12.49 4.84
N PHE A 418 -2.83 11.26 5.02
CA PHE A 418 -3.10 10.13 4.15
C PHE A 418 -2.89 8.80 4.88
N ASP A 419 -3.56 7.76 4.39
CA ASP A 419 -3.42 6.38 4.88
C ASP A 419 -1.96 5.90 4.86
N GLY A 420 -1.49 5.33 5.97
CA GLY A 420 -0.14 4.82 6.13
C GLY A 420 0.95 5.84 6.45
N GLN A 421 0.64 7.15 6.56
CA GLN A 421 1.65 8.18 6.85
C GLN A 421 2.43 7.92 8.15
N ALA A 422 1.72 7.58 9.23
CA ALA A 422 2.32 7.35 10.54
C ALA A 422 3.33 6.19 10.52
N PRO A 423 2.97 4.98 10.06
CA PRO A 423 3.91 3.87 9.92
C PRO A 423 5.10 4.20 9.02
N MET A 424 4.90 4.92 7.91
CA MET A 424 5.98 5.28 6.99
C MET A 424 6.99 6.26 7.62
N TRP A 425 6.52 7.25 8.38
CA TRP A 425 7.40 8.17 9.10
C TRP A 425 8.13 7.46 10.25
N LEU A 426 7.45 6.56 10.96
CA LEU A 426 8.07 5.76 12.00
C LEU A 426 9.17 4.85 11.43
N GLU A 427 8.95 4.25 10.26
CA GLU A 427 9.97 3.49 9.52
C GLU A 427 11.18 4.36 9.16
N ALA A 428 10.93 5.53 8.57
CA ALA A 428 12.00 6.46 8.18
C ALA A 428 12.85 6.88 9.38
N LEU A 429 12.21 7.18 10.51
CA LEU A 429 12.88 7.51 11.76
C LEU A 429 13.68 6.32 12.31
N ALA A 430 13.10 5.12 12.32
CA ALA A 430 13.74 3.91 12.87
C ALA A 430 15.06 3.53 12.18
N GLN A 431 15.24 3.89 10.91
CA GLN A 431 16.46 3.60 10.14
C GLN A 431 17.69 4.41 10.58
N GLU A 432 17.52 5.41 11.46
CA GLU A 432 18.64 6.24 11.94
C GLU A 432 19.38 5.64 13.15
N ALA A 433 18.91 4.53 13.72
CA ALA A 433 19.58 3.83 14.81
C ALA A 433 19.44 2.31 14.70
N PRO A 434 20.36 1.53 15.29
CA PRO A 434 20.13 0.10 15.48
C PRO A 434 18.97 -0.12 16.46
N GLY A 435 18.12 -1.10 16.16
CA GLY A 435 17.03 -1.54 17.02
C GLY A 435 17.43 -2.70 17.94
N THR A 436 17.03 -2.62 19.20
CA THR A 436 17.13 -3.69 20.19
C THR A 436 15.73 -4.18 20.52
N ALA A 437 15.46 -5.46 20.25
CA ALA A 437 14.14 -6.04 20.50
C ALA A 437 13.83 -6.07 22.01
N ILE A 438 12.63 -5.62 22.35
CA ILE A 438 12.00 -5.78 23.66
C ILE A 438 11.21 -7.09 23.62
N GLU A 439 11.32 -7.90 24.68
CA GLU A 439 10.58 -9.14 24.79
C GLU A 439 9.07 -8.86 24.89
N LEU A 440 8.30 -9.48 23.98
CA LEU A 440 6.84 -9.42 23.94
C LEU A 440 6.29 -10.80 24.26
N PRO A 441 5.81 -11.05 25.48
CA PRO A 441 5.43 -12.39 25.91
C PRO A 441 4.43 -13.05 24.97
N LEU A 442 4.73 -14.29 24.57
CA LEU A 442 3.79 -15.15 23.87
C LEU A 442 2.96 -15.95 24.86
N GLN A 443 1.65 -15.75 24.82
CA GLN A 443 0.69 -16.49 25.62
C GLN A 443 -0.09 -17.43 24.71
N ARG A 444 -0.50 -18.59 25.24
CA ARG A 444 -1.40 -19.49 24.53
C ARG A 444 -2.82 -19.27 25.05
N GLY A 445 -3.71 -18.78 24.19
CA GLY A 445 -5.12 -18.61 24.49
C GLY A 445 -5.82 -19.94 24.75
N GLU A 446 -7.02 -19.88 25.32
CA GLU A 446 -7.84 -21.07 25.61
C GLU A 446 -8.23 -21.84 24.35
N ASP A 447 -8.36 -21.12 23.23
CA ASP A 447 -8.59 -21.64 21.88
C ASP A 447 -7.32 -22.22 21.23
N GLY A 448 -6.19 -22.20 21.93
CA GLY A 448 -4.90 -22.67 21.46
C GLY A 448 -4.12 -21.68 20.60
N LEU A 449 -4.65 -20.46 20.40
CA LEU A 449 -4.04 -19.38 19.61
C LEU A 449 -2.82 -18.80 20.33
N TRP A 450 -1.71 -18.58 19.61
CA TRP A 450 -0.57 -17.85 20.16
C TRP A 450 -0.82 -16.34 20.09
N LEU A 451 -0.82 -15.67 21.24
CA LEU A 451 -1.05 -14.23 21.38
C LEU A 451 0.23 -13.53 21.80
N ALA A 452 0.70 -12.58 21.01
CA ALA A 452 1.81 -11.70 21.39
C ALA A 452 1.30 -10.49 22.16
N ASP A 453 1.78 -10.29 23.39
CA ASP A 453 1.40 -9.14 24.21
C ASP A 453 2.26 -7.91 23.88
N TRP A 454 1.64 -6.89 23.30
CA TRP A 454 2.25 -5.61 22.97
C TRP A 454 2.45 -4.68 24.17
N ALA A 455 1.90 -4.96 25.36
CA ALA A 455 1.93 -4.07 26.52
C ALA A 455 3.34 -3.59 26.93
N PRO A 456 4.40 -4.43 26.89
CA PRO A 456 5.75 -3.99 27.25
C PRO A 456 6.27 -2.82 26.41
N LEU A 457 5.82 -2.70 25.15
CA LEU A 457 6.22 -1.61 24.25
C LEU A 457 5.77 -0.25 24.78
N LEU A 458 4.63 -0.17 25.46
CA LEU A 458 4.02 1.13 25.78
C LEU A 458 4.88 1.99 26.69
N ALA A 459 5.50 1.38 27.70
CA ALA A 459 6.37 2.12 28.63
C ALA A 459 7.59 2.67 27.91
N HIS A 460 8.19 1.85 27.04
CA HIS A 460 9.37 2.21 26.27
C HIS A 460 9.07 3.29 25.23
N LEU A 461 7.98 3.14 24.46
CA LEU A 461 7.56 4.10 23.44
C LEU A 461 7.20 5.46 24.03
N ALA A 462 6.65 5.50 25.24
CA ALA A 462 6.26 6.72 25.93
C ALA A 462 7.38 7.33 26.79
N ASP A 463 8.55 6.71 26.89
CA ASP A 463 9.65 7.19 27.74
C ASP A 463 10.26 8.48 27.14
N PRO A 464 10.15 9.64 27.80
CA PRO A 464 10.69 10.90 27.29
C PRO A 464 12.22 10.99 27.44
N THR A 465 12.84 10.10 28.21
CA THR A 465 14.30 10.07 28.40
C THR A 465 15.02 9.38 27.24
N LEU A 466 14.30 8.59 26.44
CA LEU A 466 14.81 7.90 25.27
C LEU A 466 14.55 8.73 23.99
N PRO A 467 15.56 8.94 23.13
CA PRO A 467 15.36 9.59 21.85
C PRO A 467 14.29 8.88 20.99
N PRO A 468 13.42 9.61 20.26
CA PRO A 468 12.42 9.02 19.37
C PRO A 468 12.94 7.96 18.40
N VAL A 469 14.16 8.18 17.89
CA VAL A 469 14.85 7.26 16.97
C VAL A 469 15.04 5.86 17.55
N HIS A 470 15.52 5.74 18.80
CA HIS A 470 15.72 4.45 19.46
C HIS A 470 14.38 3.78 19.75
N ARG A 471 13.39 4.53 20.23
CA ARG A 471 12.05 4.01 20.48
C ARG A 471 11.39 3.44 19.22
N ALA A 472 11.58 4.10 18.08
CA ALA A 472 11.10 3.63 16.79
C ALA A 472 11.87 2.37 16.30
N ALA A 473 13.19 2.36 16.44
CA ALA A 473 14.04 1.22 16.03
C ALA A 473 13.76 -0.04 16.86
N ASP A 474 13.67 0.11 18.18
CA ASP A 474 13.39 -0.98 19.13
C ASP A 474 11.99 -1.56 18.90
N PHE A 475 11.00 -0.72 18.59
CA PHE A 475 9.66 -1.16 18.19
C PHE A 475 9.69 -2.08 16.96
N HIS A 476 10.37 -1.67 15.88
CA HIS A 476 10.49 -2.48 14.67
C HIS A 476 11.22 -3.81 14.96
N ALA A 477 12.31 -3.77 15.72
CA ALA A 477 13.06 -4.95 16.11
C ALA A 477 12.21 -5.93 16.95
N SER A 478 11.38 -5.40 17.85
CA SER A 478 10.45 -6.18 18.69
C SER A 478 9.38 -6.88 17.86
N LEU A 479 8.80 -6.19 16.87
CA LEU A 479 7.80 -6.78 15.98
C LEU A 479 8.39 -7.86 15.06
N ALA A 480 9.61 -7.65 14.54
CA ALA A 480 10.31 -8.70 13.79
C ALA A 480 10.59 -9.93 14.67
N ARG A 481 10.95 -9.71 15.94
CA ARG A 481 11.14 -10.79 16.92
C ARG A 481 9.85 -11.56 17.19
N VAL A 482 8.71 -10.89 17.30
CA VAL A 482 7.39 -11.55 17.47
C VAL A 482 7.09 -12.50 16.32
N ILE A 483 7.35 -12.10 15.07
CA ILE A 483 7.14 -12.95 13.89
C ILE A 483 7.98 -14.24 14.03
N LEU A 484 9.27 -14.10 14.36
CA LEU A 484 10.15 -15.26 14.57
C LEU A 484 9.66 -16.16 15.71
N GLU A 485 9.32 -15.59 16.86
CA GLU A 485 8.91 -16.35 18.04
C GLU A 485 7.59 -17.09 17.81
N GLN A 486 6.61 -16.46 17.15
CA GLN A 486 5.37 -17.12 16.77
C GLN A 486 5.63 -18.24 15.75
N ALA A 487 6.49 -18.04 14.75
CA ALA A 487 6.86 -19.08 13.80
C ALA A 487 7.53 -20.28 14.48
N LEU A 488 8.44 -20.04 15.43
CA LEU A 488 9.08 -21.09 16.22
C LEU A 488 8.07 -21.83 17.12
N ALA A 489 7.14 -21.11 17.75
CA ALA A 489 6.12 -21.70 18.60
C ALA A 489 5.15 -22.58 17.81
N VAL A 490 4.74 -22.15 16.62
CA VAL A 490 3.89 -22.95 15.72
C VAL A 490 4.65 -24.17 15.19
N ARG A 491 5.91 -24.02 14.77
CA ARG A 491 6.74 -25.14 14.26
C ARG A 491 6.92 -26.27 15.28
N LYS A 492 6.90 -25.96 16.59
CA LYS A 492 6.95 -26.99 17.66
C LYS A 492 5.69 -27.87 17.71
N ALA A 493 4.56 -27.36 17.24
CA ALA A 493 3.27 -28.04 17.31
C ALA A 493 2.88 -28.69 15.98
N GLN A 494 3.26 -28.08 14.85
CA GLN A 494 2.81 -28.44 13.52
C GLN A 494 3.89 -28.14 12.48
N ASP A 495 4.06 -29.06 11.53
CA ASP A 495 4.98 -28.87 10.41
C ASP A 495 4.35 -27.97 9.34
N PHE A 496 5.19 -27.17 8.70
CA PHE A 496 4.88 -26.38 7.51
C PHE A 496 6.16 -26.14 6.72
N GLU A 497 6.03 -25.95 5.42
CA GLU A 497 7.19 -25.87 4.52
C GLU A 497 7.75 -24.45 4.44
N ARG A 498 6.87 -23.45 4.47
CA ARG A 498 7.20 -22.05 4.14
C ARG A 498 6.58 -21.05 5.09
N VAL A 499 7.27 -19.93 5.27
CA VAL A 499 6.74 -18.75 5.97
C VAL A 499 6.43 -17.66 4.96
N GLY A 500 5.21 -17.15 4.96
CA GLY A 500 4.79 -16.04 4.12
C GLY A 500 4.65 -14.75 4.91
N LEU A 501 5.07 -13.62 4.33
CA LEU A 501 4.86 -12.28 4.89
C LEU A 501 4.05 -11.44 3.88
N THR A 502 2.83 -11.03 4.25
CA THR A 502 1.92 -10.28 3.36
C THR A 502 0.92 -9.42 4.15
N GLY A 503 0.18 -8.54 3.49
CA GLY A 503 -0.57 -7.45 4.09
C GLY A 503 0.19 -6.12 4.03
N GLY A 504 -0.53 -5.01 4.13
CA GLY A 504 0.02 -3.66 3.92
C GLY A 504 1.21 -3.30 4.83
N VAL A 505 1.32 -3.91 6.02
CA VAL A 505 2.44 -3.64 6.95
C VAL A 505 3.78 -4.13 6.39
N PHE A 506 3.80 -5.21 5.60
CA PHE A 506 5.05 -5.72 5.01
C PHE A 506 5.56 -4.91 3.81
N GLN A 507 4.92 -3.78 3.49
CA GLN A 507 5.53 -2.74 2.67
C GLN A 507 6.63 -1.98 3.41
N ASN A 508 6.68 -2.08 4.74
CA ASN A 508 7.76 -1.56 5.58
C ASN A 508 9.04 -2.37 5.32
N ARG A 509 10.04 -1.74 4.71
CA ARG A 509 11.28 -2.39 4.29
C ARG A 509 12.07 -2.86 5.52
N LEU A 510 12.19 -2.02 6.53
CA LEU A 510 12.94 -2.33 7.76
C LEU A 510 12.37 -3.57 8.46
N LEU A 511 11.05 -3.63 8.70
CA LEU A 511 10.39 -4.77 9.31
C LEU A 511 10.55 -6.03 8.45
N SER A 512 10.24 -5.94 7.15
CA SER A 512 10.26 -7.09 6.25
C SER A 512 11.65 -7.70 6.09
N GLU A 513 12.68 -6.87 5.93
CA GLU A 513 14.07 -7.34 5.82
C GLU A 513 14.57 -7.92 7.13
N THR A 514 14.24 -7.30 8.27
CA THR A 514 14.64 -7.79 9.60
C THR A 514 13.97 -9.13 9.91
N ALA A 515 12.66 -9.25 9.65
CA ALA A 515 11.91 -10.49 9.89
C ALA A 515 12.39 -11.61 8.96
N LEU A 516 12.59 -11.32 7.67
CA LEU A 516 13.13 -12.27 6.70
C LEU A 516 14.50 -12.80 7.14
N ALA A 517 15.44 -11.93 7.48
CA ALA A 517 16.78 -12.33 7.90
C ALA A 517 16.74 -13.20 9.18
N GLN A 518 15.90 -12.84 10.16
CA GLN A 518 15.74 -13.62 11.39
C GLN A 518 15.12 -15.00 11.15
N LEU A 519 14.11 -15.09 10.29
CA LEU A 519 13.44 -16.34 9.93
C LEU A 519 14.37 -17.27 9.13
N GLU A 520 15.09 -16.74 8.14
CA GLU A 520 16.05 -17.51 7.34
C GLU A 520 17.20 -18.05 8.22
N ALA A 521 17.71 -17.23 9.15
CA ALA A 521 18.70 -17.68 10.13
C ALA A 521 18.18 -18.80 11.05
N ALA A 522 16.86 -18.88 11.26
CA ALA A 522 16.20 -19.95 12.01
C ALA A 522 15.77 -21.16 11.14
N GLY A 523 16.21 -21.18 9.88
CA GLY A 523 16.04 -22.29 8.93
C GLY A 523 14.67 -22.32 8.23
N PHE A 524 13.95 -21.20 8.18
CA PHE A 524 12.70 -21.11 7.42
C PHE A 524 12.94 -20.68 5.97
N GLU A 525 12.19 -21.25 5.02
CA GLU A 525 12.05 -20.69 3.67
C GLU A 525 11.00 -19.57 3.73
N VAL A 526 11.40 -18.33 3.41
CA VAL A 526 10.54 -17.14 3.55
C VAL A 526 10.11 -16.60 2.18
N CYS A 527 8.81 -16.31 2.04
CA CYS A 527 8.21 -15.79 0.83
C CYS A 527 7.54 -14.43 1.06
N LEU A 528 7.72 -13.52 0.10
CA LEU A 528 7.13 -12.18 0.04
C LEU A 528 6.63 -11.96 -1.40
N SER A 529 5.55 -11.20 -1.58
CA SER A 529 4.98 -10.91 -2.91
C SER A 529 5.95 -10.12 -3.80
N THR A 530 5.91 -10.34 -5.11
CA THR A 530 6.83 -9.68 -6.07
C THR A 530 6.10 -8.89 -7.16
N ARG A 531 5.30 -9.57 -7.98
CA ARG A 531 4.48 -9.03 -9.07
C ARG A 531 3.16 -8.49 -8.54
N LEU A 532 2.58 -9.14 -7.54
CA LEU A 532 1.41 -8.66 -6.83
C LEU A 532 1.83 -7.76 -5.65
N PRO A 533 1.07 -6.71 -5.34
CA PRO A 533 1.26 -6.00 -4.09
C PRO A 533 0.93 -6.88 -2.88
N ALA A 534 1.71 -6.73 -1.81
CA ALA A 534 1.36 -7.29 -0.50
C ALA A 534 0.17 -6.55 0.16
N ASN A 535 -0.14 -5.33 -0.29
CA ASN A 535 -1.32 -4.59 0.18
C ASN A 535 -2.59 -5.00 -0.57
N ASP A 536 -3.71 -4.34 -0.29
CA ASP A 536 -5.04 -4.54 -0.88
C ASP A 536 -5.09 -4.69 -2.40
N GLY A 537 -4.11 -4.13 -3.13
CA GLY A 537 -3.98 -4.30 -4.58
C GLY A 537 -3.77 -5.75 -5.03
N GLY A 538 -3.36 -6.66 -4.13
CA GLY A 538 -3.27 -8.10 -4.38
C GLY A 538 -4.53 -8.91 -4.03
N ILE A 539 -5.49 -8.32 -3.31
CA ILE A 539 -6.65 -9.05 -2.73
C ILE A 539 -7.53 -9.68 -3.81
N SER A 540 -7.75 -9.02 -4.95
CA SER A 540 -8.63 -9.57 -5.99
C SER A 540 -8.12 -10.90 -6.57
N PHE A 541 -6.80 -11.06 -6.70
CA PHE A 541 -6.22 -12.34 -7.10
C PHE A 541 -6.34 -13.37 -5.97
N GLY A 542 -6.08 -12.96 -4.73
CA GLY A 542 -6.25 -13.80 -3.54
C GLY A 542 -7.67 -14.34 -3.36
N GLN A 543 -8.68 -13.53 -3.69
CA GLN A 543 -10.09 -13.93 -3.72
C GLN A 543 -10.35 -15.07 -4.72
N VAL A 544 -9.77 -15.01 -5.93
CA VAL A 544 -9.87 -16.11 -6.91
C VAL A 544 -9.18 -17.37 -6.39
N MET A 545 -7.97 -17.23 -5.85
CA MET A 545 -7.20 -18.34 -5.30
C MET A 545 -7.92 -19.05 -4.16
N GLU A 546 -8.46 -18.29 -3.21
CA GLU A 546 -9.23 -18.82 -2.08
C GLU A 546 -10.51 -19.53 -2.54
N HIS A 547 -11.27 -18.88 -3.43
CA HIS A 547 -12.52 -19.41 -3.93
C HIS A 547 -12.34 -20.71 -4.74
N GLY A 548 -11.34 -20.73 -5.63
CA GLY A 548 -11.12 -21.85 -6.52
C GLY A 548 -10.56 -23.07 -5.78
N ALA A 549 -9.59 -22.88 -4.89
CA ALA A 549 -9.00 -23.99 -4.12
C ALA A 549 -9.98 -24.62 -3.12
N GLY A 550 -10.88 -23.84 -2.53
CA GLY A 550 -11.90 -24.35 -1.61
C GLY A 550 -12.90 -25.32 -2.25
N ARG A 551 -13.08 -25.25 -3.58
CA ARG A 551 -13.98 -26.17 -4.32
C ARG A 551 -13.28 -27.47 -4.73
N SER A 552 -12.01 -27.40 -5.11
CA SER A 552 -11.24 -28.58 -5.55
C SER A 552 -10.99 -29.61 -4.43
N ASN A 553 -11.14 -29.24 -3.16
CA ASN A 553 -10.97 -30.14 -2.01
C ASN A 553 -12.26 -30.85 -1.58
N HIS A 554 -13.40 -30.60 -2.26
CA HIS A 554 -14.70 -31.21 -1.96
C HIS A 554 -15.19 -32.23 -3.00
N ASP A 555 -14.38 -32.46 -4.05
CA ASP A 555 -14.49 -33.60 -4.97
C ASP A 555 -13.37 -34.61 -4.68
#